data_AF-A0A1I1BR28-F1
#
_entry.id   AF-A0A1I1BR28-F1
#
_cell.length_a   1.000
_cell.length_b   1.000
_cell.length_c   1.000
_cell.angle_alpha   90.00
_cell.angle_beta   90.00
_cell.angle_gamma   90.00
#
_symmetry.space_group_name_H-M   'P 1'
#
loop_
_entity.id
_entity.type
_entity.pdbx_description
1 polymer ?
#
loop_
_entity_poly.entity_id
_entity_poly.type
_entity_poly.pdbx_seq_one_letter_code
_entity_poly.pdbx_strand_id
1 'polypeptide(L)'
;MVSRIFDVQKGGATIGLDNLMTGENMLRSVRAEAMIEVNGIELPVGGLIGQPIHNYLLPEWLEAMQADPKALKLQCFYWSETEARMSWKKRPEWMPKDLPWPEPGKKLTFEYQEYAALVQSLMSGTVSDLSRKELL
;
A
#
# COMPACT_ATOMS: atom_id res chain seq x y z
N MET A 1 -21.60 -5.94 0.64
CA MET A 1 -20.43 -6.84 0.79
C MET A 1 -19.40 -6.43 -0.25
N VAL A 2 -18.10 -6.46 0.08
CA VAL A 2 -17.01 -6.02 -0.80
C VAL A 2 -15.94 -7.11 -0.82
N SER A 3 -15.33 -7.35 -1.98
CA SER A 3 -14.14 -8.19 -2.16
C SER A 3 -12.95 -7.32 -2.52
N ARG A 4 -11.76 -7.64 -1.99
CA ARG A 4 -10.50 -7.02 -2.40
C ARG A 4 -9.47 -8.11 -2.70
N ILE A 5 -8.79 -7.99 -3.82
CA ILE A 5 -7.81 -8.96 -4.33
C ILE A 5 -6.44 -8.29 -4.39
N PHE A 6 -5.42 -9.01 -3.93
CA PHE A 6 -4.04 -8.54 -3.89
C PHE A 6 -3.14 -9.43 -4.75
N ASP A 7 -2.27 -8.80 -5.54
CA ASP A 7 -1.09 -9.45 -6.09
C ASP A 7 -0.02 -9.52 -5.01
N VAL A 8 0.26 -10.74 -4.54
CA VAL A 8 1.30 -11.01 -3.55
C VAL A 8 2.59 -11.58 -4.16
N GLN A 9 2.63 -11.74 -5.49
CA GLN A 9 3.76 -12.36 -6.19
C GLN A 9 4.71 -11.33 -6.80
N LYS A 10 4.18 -10.20 -7.31
CA LYS A 10 5.01 -9.16 -7.94
C LYS A 10 5.15 -7.95 -7.03
N GLY A 11 4.12 -7.10 -7.03
CA GLY A 11 4.20 -5.74 -6.49
C GLY A 11 3.67 -5.61 -5.06
N GLY A 12 2.92 -6.59 -4.54
CA GLY A 12 2.21 -6.40 -3.27
C GLY A 12 1.16 -5.31 -3.40
N ALA A 13 0.24 -5.46 -4.34
CA ALA A 13 -0.66 -4.40 -4.79
C ALA A 13 -2.10 -4.87 -4.91
N THR A 14 -3.05 -3.97 -4.74
CA THR A 14 -4.48 -4.24 -4.98
C THR A 14 -4.73 -4.30 -6.47
N ILE A 15 -5.24 -5.44 -6.93
CA ILE A 15 -5.55 -5.72 -8.33
C ILE A 15 -7.04 -5.97 -8.56
N GLY A 16 -7.85 -5.99 -7.50
CA GLY A 16 -9.30 -6.08 -7.59
C GLY A 16 -9.98 -5.46 -6.38
N LEU A 17 -11.10 -4.78 -6.61
CA LEU A 17 -12.00 -4.27 -5.59
C LEU A 17 -13.42 -4.35 -6.16
N ASP A 18 -14.23 -5.29 -5.69
CA ASP A 18 -15.55 -5.57 -6.26
C ASP A 18 -16.65 -5.35 -5.23
N ASN A 19 -17.72 -4.68 -5.65
CA ASN A 19 -18.95 -4.62 -4.88
C ASN A 19 -19.76 -5.89 -5.14
N LEU A 20 -19.77 -6.81 -4.19
CA LEU A 20 -20.47 -8.09 -4.33
C LEU A 20 -22.00 -7.97 -4.23
N MET A 21 -22.53 -6.80 -3.86
CA MET A 21 -23.99 -6.56 -3.90
C MET A 21 -24.47 -6.21 -5.30
N THR A 22 -23.66 -5.45 -6.06
CA THR A 22 -24.03 -4.94 -7.40
C THR A 22 -23.31 -5.65 -8.55
N GLY A 23 -22.21 -6.35 -8.26
CA GLY A 23 -21.32 -6.94 -9.25
C GLY A 23 -20.36 -5.93 -9.92
N GLU A 24 -20.35 -4.67 -9.46
CA GLU A 24 -19.50 -3.63 -10.06
C GLU A 24 -18.04 -3.76 -9.60
N ASN A 25 -17.12 -3.64 -10.56
CA ASN A 25 -15.70 -3.46 -10.27
C ASN A 25 -15.42 -1.98 -9.96
N MET A 26 -14.85 -1.73 -8.79
CA MET A 26 -14.56 -0.40 -8.26
C MET A 26 -13.11 0.04 -8.54
N LEU A 27 -12.21 -0.87 -8.91
CA LEU A 27 -10.80 -0.57 -9.13
C LEU A 27 -10.51 -0.23 -10.59
N ARG A 28 -9.99 0.98 -10.83
CA ARG A 28 -9.67 1.47 -12.19
C ARG A 28 -8.19 1.58 -12.47
N SER A 29 -7.37 1.74 -11.44
CA SER A 29 -5.93 1.86 -11.56
C SER A 29 -5.26 1.17 -10.39
N VAL A 30 -4.23 0.39 -10.68
CA VAL A 30 -3.30 -0.08 -9.65
C VAL A 30 -2.31 1.06 -9.34
N ARG A 31 -2.00 1.26 -8.06
CA ARG A 31 -1.04 2.23 -7.54
C ARG A 31 -0.31 1.62 -6.35
N ALA A 32 0.68 2.33 -5.82
CA ALA A 32 1.29 1.98 -4.54
C ALA A 32 0.22 1.94 -3.43
N GLU A 33 0.37 1.00 -2.49
CA GLU A 33 -0.55 0.84 -1.35
C GLU A 33 -0.37 1.95 -0.32
N ALA A 34 0.83 2.53 -0.25
CA ALA A 34 1.14 3.71 0.52
C ALA A 34 2.25 4.53 -0.16
N MET A 35 2.38 5.78 0.27
CA MET A 35 3.52 6.63 -0.03
C MET A 35 4.15 7.06 1.29
N ILE A 36 5.46 6.85 1.42
CA ILE A 36 6.24 7.29 2.58
C ILE A 36 7.17 8.39 2.10
N GLU A 37 7.34 9.44 2.89
CA GLU A 37 8.34 10.47 2.63
C GLU A 37 9.37 10.47 3.77
N VAL A 38 10.65 10.35 3.43
CA VAL A 38 11.75 10.42 4.40
C VAL A 38 12.77 11.44 3.90
N ASN A 39 12.99 12.51 4.66
CA ASN A 39 13.92 13.59 4.31
C ASN A 39 13.68 14.17 2.90
N GLY A 40 12.41 14.32 2.48
CA GLY A 40 12.05 14.83 1.15
C GLY A 40 12.13 13.80 0.02
N ILE A 41 12.47 12.54 0.32
CA ILE A 41 12.49 11.44 -0.64
C ILE A 41 11.19 10.66 -0.55
N GLU A 42 10.42 10.66 -1.63
CA GLU A 42 9.22 9.83 -1.78
C GLU A 42 9.59 8.36 -2.05
N LEU A 43 9.02 7.47 -1.24
CA LEU A 43 9.19 6.02 -1.29
C LEU A 43 7.80 5.38 -1.43
N PRO A 44 7.44 4.94 -2.64
CA PRO A 44 6.23 4.16 -2.85
C PRO A 44 6.32 2.83 -2.09
N VAL A 45 5.20 2.32 -1.60
CA VAL A 45 5.11 1.02 -0.93
C VAL A 45 4.28 0.07 -1.79
N GLY A 46 4.94 -0.96 -2.32
CA GLY A 46 4.34 -1.89 -3.27
C GLY A 46 3.86 -1.23 -4.56
N GLY A 47 2.79 -1.78 -5.13
CA GLY A 47 2.18 -1.27 -6.36
C GLY A 47 2.74 -1.92 -7.64
N LEU A 48 2.04 -1.66 -8.74
CA LEU A 48 2.42 -2.08 -10.08
C LEU A 48 2.43 -0.90 -11.04
N ILE A 49 3.36 -0.91 -11.99
CA ILE A 49 3.50 0.04 -13.09
C ILE A 49 3.30 -0.67 -14.44
N GLY A 50 3.11 0.13 -15.49
CA GLY A 50 2.91 -0.37 -16.85
C GLY A 50 1.45 -0.55 -17.25
N GLN A 51 0.50 -0.02 -16.47
CA GLN A 51 -0.90 0.01 -16.88
C GLN A 51 -1.08 0.95 -18.09
N PRO A 52 -1.67 0.49 -19.21
CA PRO A 52 -1.76 1.30 -20.43
C PRO A 52 -2.60 2.58 -20.28
N ILE A 53 -3.73 2.48 -19.56
CA ILE A 53 -4.65 3.58 -19.28
C ILE A 53 -5.27 3.38 -17.88
N HIS A 54 -5.69 4.46 -17.23
CA HIS A 54 -6.07 4.47 -15.81
C HIS A 54 -7.57 4.68 -15.55
N ASN A 55 -8.41 4.54 -16.57
CA ASN A 55 -9.87 4.69 -16.49
C ASN A 55 -10.60 3.37 -16.16
N TYR A 56 -9.98 2.23 -16.42
CA TYR A 56 -10.41 0.89 -16.04
C TYR A 56 -9.20 -0.04 -15.95
N LEU A 57 -9.37 -1.23 -15.37
CA LEU A 57 -8.33 -2.25 -15.24
C LEU A 57 -8.81 -3.56 -15.87
N LEU A 58 -8.06 -4.06 -16.86
CA LEU A 58 -8.33 -5.37 -17.45
C LEU A 58 -7.37 -6.43 -16.88
N PRO A 59 -7.85 -7.66 -16.58
CA PRO A 59 -7.01 -8.73 -16.03
C PRO A 59 -5.79 -9.06 -16.91
N GLU A 60 -5.92 -9.03 -18.23
CA GLU A 60 -4.83 -9.32 -19.17
C GLU A 60 -3.64 -8.35 -19.05
N TRP A 61 -3.85 -7.14 -18.54
CA TRP A 61 -2.75 -6.19 -18.34
C TRP A 61 -1.87 -6.56 -17.15
N LEU A 62 -2.44 -7.25 -16.16
CA LEU A 62 -1.73 -7.61 -14.93
C LEU A 62 -0.51 -8.48 -15.20
N GLU A 63 -0.53 -9.30 -16.24
CA GLU A 63 0.62 -10.14 -16.63
C GLU A 63 1.80 -9.29 -17.09
N ALA A 64 1.56 -8.25 -17.89
CA ALA A 64 2.58 -7.36 -18.42
C ALA A 64 3.04 -6.29 -17.41
N MET A 65 2.20 -5.98 -16.42
CA MET A 65 2.53 -5.04 -15.35
C MET A 65 3.61 -5.60 -14.42
N GLN A 66 4.45 -4.69 -13.92
CA GLN A 66 5.65 -5.00 -13.12
C GLN A 66 5.66 -4.20 -11.83
N ALA A 67 6.35 -4.72 -10.81
CA ALA A 67 6.60 -3.97 -9.58
C ALA A 67 7.37 -2.67 -9.89
N ASP A 68 7.01 -1.58 -9.22
CA ASP A 68 7.76 -0.33 -9.35
C ASP A 68 9.17 -0.52 -8.76
N PRO A 69 10.26 -0.32 -9.53
CA PRO A 69 11.61 -0.42 -9.00
C PRO A 69 11.89 0.64 -7.92
N LYS A 70 11.13 1.73 -7.84
CA LYS A 70 11.31 2.72 -6.77
C LYS A 70 10.56 2.35 -5.49
N ALA A 71 9.72 1.31 -5.51
CA ALA A 71 8.91 0.94 -4.37
C ALA A 71 9.59 -0.03 -3.41
N LEU A 72 9.19 0.02 -2.14
CA LEU A 72 9.43 -1.07 -1.18
C LEU A 72 8.68 -2.32 -1.66
N LYS A 73 9.32 -3.49 -1.54
CA LYS A 73 8.79 -4.75 -2.04
C LYS A 73 8.10 -5.51 -0.92
N LEU A 74 6.99 -6.17 -1.25
CA LEU A 74 6.31 -7.05 -0.32
C LEU A 74 7.21 -8.24 0.03
N GLN A 75 7.46 -8.44 1.31
CA GLN A 75 8.21 -9.57 1.83
C GLN A 75 7.28 -10.70 2.25
N CYS A 76 6.25 -10.38 3.04
CA CYS A 76 5.29 -11.35 3.53
C CYS A 76 3.96 -10.68 3.91
N PHE A 77 2.95 -11.51 4.17
CA PHE A 77 1.68 -11.08 4.72
C PHE A 77 1.15 -12.13 5.70
N TYR A 78 0.35 -11.69 6.65
CA TYR A 78 -0.32 -12.55 7.63
C TYR A 78 -1.60 -11.89 8.14
N TRP A 79 -2.46 -12.67 8.77
CA TRP A 79 -3.70 -12.17 9.37
C TRP A 79 -3.80 -12.50 10.85
N SER A 80 -4.48 -11.62 11.59
CA SER A 80 -4.79 -11.77 13.02
C SER A 80 -6.20 -11.27 13.31
N GLU A 81 -6.64 -11.33 14.56
CA GLU A 81 -7.85 -10.63 14.99
C GLU A 81 -7.62 -9.12 15.04
N THR A 82 -8.70 -8.35 15.06
CA THR A 82 -8.65 -6.90 15.26
C THR A 82 -8.06 -6.53 16.63
N GLU A 83 -7.15 -5.55 16.62
CA GLU A 83 -6.49 -5.02 17.80
C GLU A 83 -6.81 -3.53 17.95
N ALA A 84 -6.88 -3.03 19.19
CA ALA A 84 -7.08 -1.61 19.44
C ALA A 84 -5.86 -0.81 18.93
N ARG A 85 -6.06 0.06 17.93
CA ARG A 85 -4.98 0.89 17.35
C ARG A 85 -4.47 1.96 18.31
N MET A 86 -5.26 2.31 19.32
CA MET A 86 -4.92 3.30 20.33
C MET A 86 -5.68 2.98 21.63
N SER A 87 -5.10 3.35 22.76
CA SER A 87 -5.80 3.32 24.03
C SER A 87 -6.98 4.29 23.98
N TRP A 88 -8.19 3.77 24.13
CA TRP A 88 -9.41 4.56 24.07
C TRP A 88 -10.20 4.46 25.37
N LYS A 89 -10.60 5.61 25.91
CA LYS A 89 -11.45 5.69 27.10
C LYS A 89 -12.89 5.96 26.66
N LYS A 90 -13.75 4.96 26.83
CA LYS A 90 -15.20 5.06 26.60
C LYS A 90 -15.82 6.18 27.45
N ARG A 91 -16.78 6.88 26.87
CA ARG A 91 -17.57 7.93 27.55
C ARG A 91 -19.01 7.45 27.75
N PRO A 92 -19.42 7.09 28.98
CA PRO A 92 -20.72 6.49 29.25
C PRO A 92 -21.91 7.41 28.94
N GLU A 93 -21.74 8.73 29.08
CA GLU A 93 -22.78 9.76 28.91
C GLU A 93 -23.50 9.69 27.55
N TRP A 94 -22.80 9.30 26.48
CA TRP A 94 -23.36 9.16 25.13
C TRP A 94 -23.08 7.80 24.48
N MET A 95 -22.41 6.89 25.20
CA MET A 95 -22.18 5.51 24.77
C MET A 95 -22.57 4.53 25.89
N PRO A 96 -23.87 4.42 26.20
CA PRO A 96 -24.34 3.64 27.35
C PRO A 96 -24.23 2.12 27.13
N LYS A 97 -24.31 1.65 25.88
CA LYS A 97 -24.17 0.22 25.54
C LYS A 97 -22.70 -0.20 25.60
N ASP A 98 -22.44 -1.37 26.15
CA ASP A 98 -21.11 -1.97 26.13
C ASP A 98 -20.97 -2.87 24.90
N LEU A 99 -20.18 -2.39 23.95
CA LEU A 99 -19.86 -3.10 22.72
C LEU A 99 -18.38 -3.48 22.78
N PRO A 100 -17.99 -4.64 22.22
CA PRO A 100 -16.59 -5.03 22.15
C PRO A 100 -15.77 -3.94 21.45
N TRP A 101 -14.66 -3.55 22.06
CA TRP A 101 -13.68 -2.64 21.48
C TRP A 101 -12.31 -3.33 21.42
N PRO A 102 -11.69 -3.47 20.24
CA PRO A 102 -12.23 -3.12 18.92
C PRO A 102 -13.39 -4.06 18.52
N GLU A 103 -14.13 -3.68 17.48
CA GLU A 103 -15.13 -4.57 16.90
C GLU A 103 -14.47 -5.88 16.41
N PRO A 104 -15.11 -7.06 16.62
CA PRO A 104 -14.57 -8.33 16.14
C PRO A 104 -14.39 -8.32 14.63
N GLY A 105 -13.21 -8.71 14.16
CA GLY A 105 -12.90 -8.76 12.74
C GLY A 105 -11.51 -9.31 12.49
N LYS A 106 -11.10 -9.30 11.22
CA LYS A 106 -9.76 -9.71 10.81
C LYS A 106 -8.90 -8.51 10.47
N LYS A 107 -7.63 -8.58 10.86
CA LYS A 107 -6.55 -7.67 10.46
C LYS A 107 -5.67 -8.41 9.46
N LEU A 108 -5.43 -7.80 8.30
CA LEU A 108 -4.46 -8.26 7.32
C LEU A 108 -3.25 -7.32 7.38
N THR A 109 -2.07 -7.89 7.58
CA THR A 109 -0.81 -7.15 7.67
C THR A 109 0.07 -7.54 6.50
N PHE A 110 0.67 -6.53 5.87
CA PHE A 110 1.67 -6.69 4.81
C PHE A 110 2.97 -6.06 5.30
N GLU A 111 4.07 -6.80 5.17
CA GLU A 111 5.41 -6.30 5.51
C GLU A 111 6.18 -6.02 4.22
N TYR A 112 6.69 -4.80 4.11
CA TYR A 112 7.45 -4.33 2.96
C TYR A 112 8.87 -3.98 3.37
N GLN A 113 9.83 -4.26 2.50
CA GLN A 113 11.24 -4.00 2.74
C GLN A 113 11.91 -3.32 1.54
N GLU A 114 12.98 -2.57 1.82
CA GLU A 114 13.94 -2.13 0.83
C GLU A 114 14.63 -3.31 0.13
N TYR A 115 15.26 -3.03 -0.99
CA TYR A 115 16.09 -4.00 -1.69
C TYR A 115 17.34 -3.32 -2.22
N ALA A 116 18.40 -4.11 -2.46
CA ALA A 116 19.74 -3.57 -2.70
C ALA A 116 19.81 -2.51 -3.81
N ALA A 117 19.07 -2.67 -4.91
CA ALA A 117 19.10 -1.71 -6.01
C ALA A 117 18.39 -0.37 -5.67
N LEU A 118 17.33 -0.40 -4.85
CA LEU A 118 16.70 0.81 -4.33
C LEU A 118 17.66 1.57 -3.42
N VAL A 119 18.34 0.87 -2.51
CA VAL A 119 19.32 1.51 -1.62
C VAL A 119 20.45 2.16 -2.44
N GLN A 120 20.97 1.47 -3.45
CA GLN A 120 22.01 2.01 -4.33
C GLN A 120 21.55 3.24 -5.11
N SER A 121 20.31 3.25 -5.60
CA SER A 121 19.77 4.41 -6.34
C SER A 121 19.56 5.64 -5.44
N LEU A 122 19.16 5.43 -4.19
CA LEU A 122 19.05 6.48 -3.19
C LEU A 122 20.42 7.04 -2.80
N MET A 123 21.41 6.17 -2.61
CA MET A 123 22.78 6.58 -2.29
C MET A 123 23.42 7.39 -3.42
N SER A 124 23.22 7.00 -4.69
CA SER A 124 23.77 7.74 -5.83
C SER A 124 23.12 9.11 -6.01
N GLY A 125 21.80 9.24 -5.78
CA GLY A 125 21.10 10.53 -5.77
C GLY A 125 21.61 11.47 -4.68
N THR A 126 21.84 10.95 -3.47
CA THR A 126 22.32 11.75 -2.33
C THR A 126 23.73 12.31 -2.57
N VAL A 127 24.64 11.51 -3.17
CA VAL A 127 26.00 11.96 -3.51
C VAL A 127 26.00 13.04 -4.60
N SER A 128 25.08 12.96 -5.56
CA SER A 128 24.86 14.00 -6.56
C SER A 128 24.47 15.34 -5.91
N ASP A 129 23.49 15.33 -5.01
CA ASP A 129 22.99 16.57 -4.39
C ASP A 129 24.03 17.24 -3.48
N LEU A 130 24.87 16.45 -2.79
CA LEU A 130 25.99 16.96 -2.00
C LEU A 130 27.08 17.63 -2.86
N SER A 131 27.17 17.29 -4.14
CA SER A 131 28.17 17.86 -5.07
C SER A 131 27.73 19.15 -5.75
N ARG A 132 26.49 19.61 -5.51
CA ARG A 132 25.97 20.87 -6.05
C ARG A 132 26.60 22.06 -5.31
N LYS A 133 27.59 22.70 -5.94
CA LYS A 133 28.15 23.97 -5.46
C LYS A 133 27.05 25.03 -5.35
N GLU A 134 26.84 25.59 -4.16
CA GLU A 134 26.03 26.79 -3.98
C GLU A 134 26.68 27.94 -4.76
N LEU A 135 25.92 28.52 -5.71
CA LEU A 135 26.31 29.73 -6.40
C LEU A 135 25.93 30.91 -5.49
N LEU A 136 26.91 31.38 -4.70
CA LEU A 136 26.87 32.67 -4.02
C LEU A 136 27.39 33.78 -4.94
#